data_AF-A0A0P9N0X1-F1
#
_entry.id   AF-A0A0P9N0X1-F1
#
_cell.length_a   1.000
_cell.length_b   1.000
_cell.length_c   1.000
_cell.angle_alpha   90.00
_cell.angle_beta   90.00
_cell.angle_gamma   90.00
#
_symmetry.space_group_name_H-M   'P 1'
#
loop_
_entity.id
_entity.type
_entity.pdbx_description
1 polymer ?
#
loop_
_entity_poly.entity_id
_entity_poly.type
_entity_poly.pdbx_seq_one_letter_code
_entity_poly.pdbx_strand_id
1 'polypeptide(L)'
;MHTALVASDETLMLEPLDKDAAITTLNHLLMAWLCGMQESLPVAVKTAFAWLGQPADKAEAAARKAYEGDGQTTDGERRESTALARQFPDFDALVDSEEFAGWCETLYKPVYDAPWQSLSGGERGA
;
A
#
# COMPACT_ATOMS: atom_id res chain seq x y z
N MET A 1 -12.74 17.70 10.87
CA MET A 1 -12.50 17.78 9.41
C MET A 1 -12.48 16.36 8.91
N HIS A 2 -13.36 16.00 7.97
CA HIS A 2 -13.42 14.65 7.40
C HIS A 2 -12.49 14.57 6.17
N THR A 3 -12.03 13.38 5.83
CA THR A 3 -11.26 13.11 4.62
C THR A 3 -12.18 12.42 3.60
N ALA A 4 -12.07 12.79 2.33
CA ALA A 4 -12.80 12.15 1.23
C ALA A 4 -11.81 11.65 0.17
N LEU A 5 -11.92 10.38 -0.21
CA LEU A 5 -11.26 9.79 -1.36
C LEU A 5 -12.27 9.72 -2.50
N VAL A 6 -12.01 10.44 -3.59
CA VAL A 6 -12.94 10.58 -4.72
C VAL A 6 -12.41 9.79 -5.91
N ALA A 7 -13.17 8.80 -6.36
CA ALA A 7 -12.98 8.08 -7.61
C ALA A 7 -14.08 8.46 -8.62
N SER A 8 -14.00 7.94 -9.84
CA SER A 8 -14.98 8.22 -10.90
C SER A 8 -16.38 7.67 -10.60
N ASP A 9 -16.45 6.57 -9.84
CA ASP A 9 -17.64 5.77 -9.56
C ASP A 9 -18.06 5.81 -8.09
N GLU A 10 -17.14 6.11 -7.18
CA GLU A 10 -17.40 6.10 -5.74
C GLU A 10 -16.63 7.21 -5.00
N THR A 11 -17.22 7.71 -3.91
CA THR A 11 -16.51 8.54 -2.93
C THR A 11 -16.50 7.82 -1.58
N LEU A 12 -15.32 7.60 -1.04
CA LEU A 12 -15.14 7.03 0.29
C LEU A 12 -14.85 8.13 1.31
N MET A 13 -15.61 8.15 2.39
CA MET A 13 -15.44 9.07 3.51
C MET A 13 -14.67 8.40 4.63
N LEU A 14 -13.76 9.14 5.24
CA LEU A 14 -13.07 8.76 6.45
C LEU A 14 -13.34 9.80 7.53
N GLU A 15 -13.79 9.32 8.68
CA GLU A 15 -14.00 10.13 9.87
C GLU A 15 -12.70 10.76 10.36
N PRO A 16 -12.77 11.89 11.09
CA PRO A 16 -11.59 12.48 11.69
C PRO A 16 -10.85 11.45 12.54
N LEU A 17 -9.54 11.31 12.31
CA LEU A 17 -8.71 10.43 13.10
C LEU A 17 -8.65 10.92 14.54
N ASP A 18 -8.63 9.97 15.47
CA ASP A 18 -8.23 10.27 16.85
C ASP A 18 -6.85 10.94 16.85
N LYS A 19 -6.66 11.91 17.75
CA LYS A 19 -5.44 12.73 17.78
C LYS A 19 -4.19 11.88 18.02
N ASP A 20 -4.26 10.91 18.92
CA ASP A 20 -3.10 10.09 19.29
C ASP A 20 -2.79 9.07 18.18
N ALA A 21 -3.83 8.53 17.53
CA ALA A 21 -3.67 7.70 16.34
C ALA A 21 -3.04 8.48 15.17
N ALA A 22 -3.47 9.73 14.95
CA ALA A 22 -2.94 10.60 13.91
C ALA A 22 -1.46 10.95 14.16
N ILE A 23 -1.10 11.28 15.41
CA ILE A 23 0.30 11.55 15.79
C ILE A 23 1.17 10.30 15.57
N THR A 24 0.70 9.13 15.99
CA THR A 24 1.42 7.86 15.80
C THR A 24 1.66 7.58 14.32
N THR A 25 0.63 7.73 13.48
CA THR A 25 0.73 7.51 12.03
C THR A 25 1.71 8.50 11.39
N LEU A 26 1.64 9.79 11.79
CA LEU A 26 2.57 10.80 11.29
C LEU A 26 4.02 10.50 11.70
N ASN A 27 4.26 10.05 12.93
CA ASN A 27 5.59 9.65 13.37
C ASN A 27 6.14 8.48 12.55
N HIS A 28 5.31 7.48 12.23
CA HIS A 28 5.71 6.38 11.36
C HIS A 28 6.08 6.87 9.95
N LEU A 29 5.32 7.80 9.37
CA LEU A 29 5.63 8.40 8.07
C LEU A 29 6.96 9.16 8.11
N LEU A 30 7.21 9.93 9.17
CA LEU A 30 8.47 10.67 9.34
C LEU A 30 9.67 9.74 9.52
N MET A 31 9.51 8.63 10.25
CA MET A 31 10.55 7.61 10.39
C MET A 31 10.83 6.90 9.07
N ALA A 32 9.79 6.49 8.35
CA ALA A 32 9.96 5.87 7.03
C ALA A 32 10.63 6.82 6.03
N TRP A 33 10.29 8.11 6.07
CA TRP A 33 10.97 9.12 5.26
C TRP A 33 12.45 9.24 5.61
N LEU A 34 12.79 9.30 6.91
CA LEU A 34 14.17 9.36 7.37
C LEU A 34 14.97 8.10 6.98
N CYS A 35 14.37 6.91 7.08
CA CYS A 35 14.96 5.66 6.62
C CYS A 35 15.15 5.67 5.10
N GLY A 36 14.12 6.06 4.35
CA GLY A 36 14.13 6.14 2.88
C GLY A 36 15.13 7.16 2.31
N MET A 37 15.59 8.12 3.12
CA MET A 37 16.66 9.05 2.75
C MET A 37 18.07 8.49 2.96
N GLN A 38 18.22 7.47 3.81
CA GLN A 38 19.51 6.84 4.11
C GLN A 38 19.76 5.65 3.20
N GLU A 39 18.70 4.88 2.93
CA GLU A 39 18.72 3.71 2.07
C GLU A 39 17.37 3.57 1.36
N SER A 40 17.38 2.94 0.20
CA SER A 40 16.15 2.66 -0.53
C SER A 40 15.24 1.74 0.29
N LEU A 41 14.03 2.21 0.61
CA LEU A 41 13.09 1.47 1.43
C LEU A 41 12.56 0.21 0.68
N PRO A 42 12.65 -1.00 1.25
CA PRO A 42 12.25 -2.24 0.60
C PRO A 42 10.72 -2.43 0.63
N VAL A 43 10.00 -1.57 -0.07
CA VAL A 43 8.54 -1.63 -0.20
C VAL A 43 8.07 -1.04 -1.53
N ALA A 44 7.02 -1.63 -2.09
CA ALA A 44 6.35 -1.14 -3.28
C ALA A 44 4.83 -1.12 -3.02
N VAL A 45 4.14 -0.09 -3.51
CA VAL A 45 2.77 0.25 -3.09
C VAL A 45 1.77 -0.85 -3.47
N LYS A 46 1.71 -1.23 -4.74
CA LYS A 46 0.74 -2.24 -5.24
C LYS A 46 1.03 -3.60 -4.64
N THR A 47 2.31 -3.91 -4.48
CA THR A 47 2.83 -5.14 -3.87
C THR A 47 2.44 -5.22 -2.40
N ALA A 48 2.55 -4.11 -1.65
CA ALA A 48 2.12 -4.02 -0.26
C ALA A 48 0.60 -4.20 -0.12
N PHE A 49 -0.21 -3.57 -0.96
CA PHE A 49 -1.66 -3.78 -0.95
C PHE A 49 -2.05 -5.22 -1.34
N ALA A 50 -1.34 -5.85 -2.29
CA ALA A 50 -1.55 -7.25 -2.64
C ALA A 50 -1.20 -8.20 -1.48
N TRP A 51 -0.15 -7.89 -0.72
CA TRP A 51 0.21 -8.59 0.51
C TRP A 51 -0.88 -8.46 1.58
N LEU A 52 -1.27 -7.23 1.91
CA LEU A 52 -2.27 -6.94 2.96
C LEU A 52 -3.66 -7.50 2.65
N GLY A 53 -4.00 -7.64 1.36
CA GLY A 53 -5.29 -8.16 0.90
C GLY A 53 -5.45 -9.67 0.96
N GLN A 54 -4.48 -10.41 1.49
CA GLN A 54 -4.50 -11.87 1.53
C GLN A 54 -4.24 -12.41 2.93
N PRO A 55 -4.73 -13.62 3.25
CA PRO A 55 -4.30 -14.32 4.45
C PRO A 55 -2.80 -14.68 4.37
N ALA A 56 -2.17 -14.90 5.53
CA ALA A 56 -0.73 -15.10 5.65
C ALA A 56 -0.17 -16.22 4.75
N ASP A 57 -0.94 -17.28 4.50
CA ASP A 57 -0.55 -18.40 3.62
C ASP A 57 -0.54 -18.05 2.13
N LYS A 58 -1.14 -16.92 1.73
CA LYS A 58 -1.26 -16.47 0.33
C LYS A 58 -0.65 -15.10 0.07
N ALA A 59 -0.31 -14.35 1.11
CA ALA A 59 0.22 -13.00 1.02
C ALA A 59 1.48 -12.91 0.15
N GLU A 60 2.43 -13.82 0.35
CA GLU A 60 3.67 -13.84 -0.42
C GLU A 60 3.42 -14.09 -1.92
N ALA A 61 2.58 -15.08 -2.25
CA ALA A 61 2.27 -15.40 -3.65
C ALA A 61 1.57 -14.23 -4.36
N ALA A 62 0.66 -13.53 -3.67
CA ALA A 62 -0.01 -12.36 -4.23
C ALA A 62 0.93 -11.17 -4.40
N ALA A 63 1.79 -10.91 -3.41
CA ALA A 63 2.80 -9.87 -3.48
C ALA A 63 3.80 -10.14 -4.62
N ARG A 64 4.33 -11.36 -4.73
CA ARG A 64 5.24 -11.75 -5.81
C ARG A 64 4.60 -11.53 -7.18
N LYS A 65 3.35 -11.98 -7.37
CA LYS A 65 2.61 -11.76 -8.62
C LYS A 65 2.43 -10.27 -8.92
N ALA A 66 2.11 -9.44 -7.92
CA ALA A 66 1.94 -8.01 -8.08
C ALA A 66 3.26 -7.30 -8.44
N TYR A 67 4.37 -7.76 -7.87
CA TYR A 67 5.69 -7.16 -8.08
C TYR A 67 6.32 -7.56 -9.43
N GLU A 68 6.30 -8.85 -9.75
CA GLU A 68 6.98 -9.42 -10.92
C GLU A 68 6.13 -9.37 -12.19
N GLY A 69 4.81 -9.35 -12.03
CA GLY A 69 3.84 -9.53 -13.09
C GLY A 69 3.45 -10.99 -13.27
N ASP A 70 2.46 -11.23 -14.13
CA ASP A 70 2.02 -12.59 -14.49
C ASP A 70 2.40 -12.99 -15.92
N GLY A 71 3.09 -12.10 -16.64
CA GLY A 71 3.53 -12.30 -18.01
C GLY A 71 2.41 -12.35 -19.04
N GLN A 72 1.17 -12.02 -18.65
CA GLN A 72 -0.01 -12.08 -19.52
C GLN A 72 -0.78 -10.76 -19.52
N THR A 73 -1.10 -10.25 -18.34
CA THR A 73 -1.97 -9.09 -18.12
C THR A 73 -1.24 -7.93 -17.46
N THR A 74 -0.12 -8.22 -16.78
CA THR A 74 0.70 -7.21 -16.12
C THR A 74 2.19 -7.58 -16.17
N ASP A 75 3.01 -6.56 -16.39
CA ASP A 75 4.48 -6.63 -16.33
C ASP A 75 5.03 -6.45 -14.90
N GLY A 76 4.15 -6.27 -13.91
CA GLY A 76 4.49 -6.11 -12.50
C GLY A 76 4.88 -4.69 -12.11
N GLU A 77 4.68 -4.36 -10.83
CA GLU A 77 4.96 -3.03 -10.28
C GLU A 77 6.42 -2.60 -10.47
N ARG A 78 7.37 -3.55 -10.42
CA ARG A 78 8.79 -3.25 -10.65
C ARG A 78 9.05 -2.58 -12.01
N ARG A 79 8.22 -2.87 -13.03
CA ARG A 79 8.39 -2.34 -14.39
C ARG A 79 7.79 -0.95 -14.56
N GLU A 80 6.99 -0.49 -13.61
CA GLU A 80 6.37 0.84 -13.64
C GLU A 80 7.32 1.94 -13.16
N SER A 81 8.40 1.57 -12.45
CA SER A 81 9.41 2.51 -11.94
C SER A 81 10.82 2.00 -12.19
N THR A 82 11.61 2.78 -12.94
CA THR A 82 13.04 2.50 -13.16
C THR A 82 13.85 2.49 -11.87
N ALA A 83 13.43 3.25 -10.86
CA ALA A 83 14.08 3.24 -9.55
C ALA A 83 13.85 1.91 -8.83
N LEU A 84 12.61 1.39 -8.84
CA LEU A 84 12.28 0.08 -8.27
C LEU A 84 13.06 -1.03 -8.97
N ALA A 85 12.99 -1.11 -10.30
CA ALA A 85 13.72 -2.13 -11.07
C ALA A 85 15.24 -2.10 -10.87
N ARG A 86 15.82 -0.93 -10.57
CA ARG A 86 17.26 -0.79 -10.34
C ARG A 86 17.66 -1.24 -8.93
N GLN A 87 16.88 -0.90 -7.92
CA GLN A 87 17.21 -1.21 -6.54
C GLN A 87 16.83 -2.64 -6.16
N PHE A 88 15.65 -3.07 -6.61
CA PHE A 88 15.02 -4.34 -6.28
C PHE A 88 14.69 -5.02 -7.63
N PRO A 89 15.61 -5.82 -8.20
CA PRO A 89 15.44 -6.37 -9.54
C PRO A 89 14.29 -7.40 -9.66
N ASP A 90 14.01 -8.11 -8.58
CA ASP A 90 12.98 -9.15 -8.44
C ASP A 90 12.38 -9.13 -7.03
N PHE A 91 11.34 -9.95 -6.80
CA PHE A 91 10.64 -9.95 -5.52
C PHE A 91 11.52 -10.49 -4.39
N ASP A 92 12.43 -11.42 -4.68
CA ASP A 92 13.35 -11.98 -3.68
C ASP A 92 14.27 -10.88 -3.12
N ALA A 93 14.80 -10.01 -3.99
CA ALA A 93 15.59 -8.86 -3.57
C ALA A 93 14.79 -7.82 -2.76
N LEU A 94 13.47 -7.71 -2.99
CA LEU A 94 12.60 -6.82 -2.23
C LEU A 94 12.38 -7.31 -0.79
N VAL A 95 12.36 -8.63 -0.57
CA VAL A 95 12.09 -9.23 0.75
C VAL A 95 13.34 -9.69 1.50
N ASP A 96 14.52 -9.61 0.89
CA ASP A 96 15.80 -10.10 1.42
C ASP A 96 16.14 -9.55 2.82
N SER A 97 15.80 -8.28 3.09
CA SER A 97 16.04 -7.66 4.40
C SER A 97 15.05 -8.10 5.49
N GLU A 98 14.03 -8.89 5.15
CA GLU A 98 12.90 -9.27 6.01
C GLU A 98 12.03 -8.07 6.49
N GLU A 99 12.33 -6.84 6.05
CA GLU A 99 11.63 -5.64 6.48
C GLU A 99 10.33 -5.36 5.69
N PHE A 100 10.20 -5.94 4.49
CA PHE A 100 9.09 -5.67 3.57
C PHE A 100 7.71 -5.77 4.27
N ALA A 101 7.47 -6.84 5.01
CA ALA A 101 6.21 -7.04 5.73
C ALA A 101 6.00 -5.96 6.80
N GLY A 102 7.05 -5.59 7.52
CA GLY A 102 7.01 -4.51 8.52
C GLY A 102 6.67 -3.15 7.89
N TRP A 103 7.21 -2.85 6.71
CA TRP A 103 6.86 -1.64 5.96
C TRP A 103 5.44 -1.67 5.41
N CYS A 104 4.94 -2.84 4.97
CA CYS A 104 3.53 -3.00 4.59
C CYS A 104 2.60 -2.65 5.75
N GLU A 105 2.87 -3.23 6.91
CA GLU A 105 2.10 -3.01 8.15
C GLU A 105 2.18 -1.55 8.62
N THR A 106 3.36 -0.95 8.57
CA THR A 106 3.58 0.41 9.11
C THR A 106 3.02 1.51 8.20
N LEU A 107 3.18 1.38 6.89
CA LEU A 107 2.86 2.44 5.93
C LEU A 107 1.48 2.29 5.30
N TYR A 108 1.05 1.06 5.01
CA TYR A 108 -0.13 0.82 4.18
C TYR A 108 -1.29 0.19 4.95
N LYS A 109 -1.04 -0.58 6.02
CA LYS A 109 -2.14 -1.12 6.84
C LYS A 109 -3.06 -0.05 7.41
N PRO A 110 -2.58 1.11 7.92
CA PRO A 110 -3.48 2.12 8.49
C PRO A 110 -4.52 2.64 7.50
N VAL A 111 -4.15 2.75 6.22
CA VAL A 111 -5.08 3.17 5.15
C VAL A 111 -5.93 2.01 4.64
N TYR A 112 -5.38 0.79 4.64
CA TYR A 112 -6.09 -0.43 4.24
C TYR A 112 -7.23 -0.79 5.22
N ASP A 113 -6.95 -0.75 6.52
CA ASP A 113 -7.90 -1.07 7.60
C ASP A 113 -8.78 0.13 8.01
N ALA A 114 -8.56 1.30 7.40
CA ALA A 114 -9.31 2.50 7.77
C ALA A 114 -10.82 2.26 7.57
N PRO A 115 -11.68 2.77 8.48
CA PRO A 115 -13.12 2.54 8.44
C PRO A 115 -13.79 3.43 7.39
N TRP A 116 -13.48 3.18 6.12
CA TRP A 116 -14.03 3.88 4.98
C TRP A 116 -15.54 3.67 4.89
N GLN A 117 -16.27 4.77 4.66
CA GLN A 117 -17.71 4.76 4.46
C GLN A 117 -18.01 5.18 3.03
N SER A 118 -18.69 4.33 2.27
CA SER A 118 -19.15 4.70 0.94
C SER A 118 -20.22 5.78 1.00
N LEU A 119 -20.02 6.86 0.25
CA LEU A 119 -20.99 7.94 0.05
C LEU A 119 -21.86 7.70 -1.19
N SER A 120 -21.96 6.47 -1.71
CA SER A 120 -22.83 6.16 -2.86
C SER A 120 -24.31 6.42 -2.52
N GLY A 121 -24.74 7.67 -2.63
CA GLY A 121 -26.10 8.14 -2.38
C GLY A 121 -26.78 8.50 -3.69
N GLY A 122 -27.68 7.62 -4.15
CA GLY A 122 -28.88 8.05 -4.86
C GLY A 122 -28.87 8.15 -6.39
N GLU A 123 -28.43 7.13 -7.11
CA GLU A 123 -28.99 6.84 -8.45
C GLU A 123 -29.70 5.47 -8.41
N ARG A 124 -30.77 5.38 -7.60
CA ARG A 124 -31.86 4.45 -7.93
C ARG A 124 -32.73 5.16 -8.96
N GLY A 125 -32.91 4.49 -10.10
CA GLY A 125 -33.41 5.07 -11.34
C GLY A 125 -34.72 5.84 -11.25
N ALA A 126 -34.87 6.70 -12.25
CA ALA A 126 -36.12 7.21 -12.78
C ALA A 126 -36.20 6.82 -14.26
#